data_AF-A0A930WEF2-F1
#
_entry.id   AF-A0A930WEF2-F1
#
_cell.length_a   1.000
_cell.length_b   1.000
_cell.length_c   1.000
_cell.angle_alpha   90.00
_cell.angle_beta   90.00
_cell.angle_gamma   90.00
#
_symmetry.space_group_name_H-M   'P 1'
#
loop_
_entity.id
_entity.type
_entity.pdbx_description
1 polymer ?
#
loop_
_entity_poly.entity_id
_entity_poly.type
_entity_poly.pdbx_seq_one_letter_code
_entity_poly.pdbx_strand_id
1 'polypeptide(L)'
;MKLSDLFIKEAMDLSLKTTTKSETLAHLAGNFASLGKVSDVDAYVAALEAREAQSTTGVGDEIAIPHAQHESITEAAIVFGRSEQGIEWESFDGQPAKLIFMIAAPAGGGGEHLQALAKLSSVLMNPEAKAALLQAGSADEVVEVFKKFEAPQEEAVEEVTEEATPSNEDVYVLAVTACPTGIAHTFMAEEKLKQAGKAAGYKIKVETNGQSGIGNRLTKEDISRATAIIVAADKQVEMARFDGKPVIITKVADGINKADELVARAAKADAPIYHAGEDAGATDESVEGESLGRQFYKHLMNGVSHMLPFVVAGGILIAVSFFWGITSFDVKDPSYNPIAEAIFRMGKLAFAMMLPMLAGFIGQSMADRPGLVVGFMGGVFANPAVLTDFATGGVFAEGYVSSGFLGALVAGFLAGGIIAFLKWAFSWLPKPLEGLKPIFLFPVFGVLIMGLLMLFVINGPMGAVMNGLINFLANIPRELGIVLGFLVGAMMSIDMGGPINKAAYVTGTAL
;
A
#
# COMPACT_ATOMS: atom_id res chain seq x y z
N MET A 1 27.78 0.14 6.98
CA MET A 1 27.99 -0.21 8.39
C MET A 1 27.54 -1.64 8.61
N LYS A 2 28.28 -2.45 9.39
CA LYS A 2 27.80 -3.76 9.84
C LYS A 2 26.90 -3.54 11.05
N LEU A 3 25.76 -4.22 11.10
CA LEU A 3 24.81 -4.25 12.19
C LEU A 3 25.49 -4.71 13.49
N SER A 4 26.43 -5.65 13.39
CA SER A 4 27.24 -6.09 14.54
C SER A 4 27.98 -4.94 15.24
N ASP A 5 28.31 -3.87 14.51
CA ASP A 5 29.07 -2.74 15.04
C ASP A 5 28.18 -1.75 15.80
N LEU A 6 26.85 -1.85 15.65
CA LEU A 6 25.88 -1.01 16.37
C LEU A 6 25.54 -1.54 17.76
N PHE A 7 25.86 -2.80 18.04
CA PHE A 7 25.54 -3.42 19.33
C PHE A 7 26.47 -2.93 20.44
N ILE A 8 25.88 -2.40 21.51
CA ILE A 8 26.62 -1.93 22.69
C ILE A 8 26.58 -3.02 23.76
N LYS A 9 27.64 -3.84 23.80
CA LYS A 9 27.73 -5.02 24.67
C LYS A 9 27.57 -4.69 26.14
N GLU A 10 28.14 -3.57 26.57
CA GLU A 10 28.16 -3.10 27.96
C GLU A 10 26.77 -2.65 28.44
N ALA A 11 25.84 -2.35 27.54
CA ALA A 11 24.49 -1.93 27.87
C ALA A 11 23.45 -3.08 27.79
N MET A 12 23.86 -4.27 27.31
CA MET A 12 22.94 -5.41 27.14
C MET A 12 22.51 -6.01 28.48
N ASP A 13 21.30 -6.55 28.53
CA ASP A 13 20.80 -7.32 29.67
C ASP A 13 20.20 -8.65 29.20
N LEU A 14 20.91 -9.76 29.44
CA LEU A 14 20.51 -11.10 28.97
C LEU A 14 19.49 -11.81 29.88
N SER A 15 19.13 -11.20 31.01
CA SER A 15 18.21 -11.75 32.01
C SER A 15 17.40 -10.61 32.66
N LEU A 16 16.64 -9.90 31.83
CA LEU A 16 15.74 -8.82 32.24
C LEU A 16 14.85 -9.28 33.40
N LYS A 17 14.77 -8.41 34.42
CA LYS A 17 13.88 -8.57 35.59
C LYS A 17 12.68 -7.63 35.56
N THR A 18 12.58 -6.79 34.53
CA THR A 18 11.45 -5.89 34.31
C THR A 18 10.20 -6.70 33.97
N THR A 19 9.04 -6.19 34.36
CA THR A 19 7.76 -6.90 34.19
C THR A 19 6.81 -6.18 33.25
N THR A 20 7.05 -4.89 32.99
CA THR A 20 6.22 -4.08 32.08
C THR A 20 7.04 -3.52 30.92
N LYS A 21 6.32 -3.14 29.87
CA LYS A 21 6.87 -2.46 28.69
C LYS A 21 7.63 -1.19 29.09
N SER A 22 6.99 -0.26 29.80
CA SER A 22 7.62 1.00 30.25
C SER A 22 8.84 0.78 31.14
N GLU A 23 8.80 -0.17 32.09
CA GLU A 23 9.98 -0.52 32.90
C GLU A 23 11.15 -0.97 32.04
N THR A 24 10.88 -1.79 31.01
CA THR A 24 11.92 -2.31 30.10
C THR A 24 12.53 -1.21 29.25
N LEU A 25 11.71 -0.29 28.73
CA LEU A 25 12.18 0.87 27.98
C LEU A 25 13.09 1.75 28.84
N ALA A 26 12.65 2.09 30.06
CA ALA A 26 13.43 2.89 30.99
C ALA A 26 14.74 2.20 31.40
N HIS A 27 14.70 0.89 31.65
CA HIS A 27 15.88 0.10 32.04
C HIS A 27 16.94 0.05 30.93
N LEU A 28 16.55 -0.31 29.71
CA LEU A 28 17.51 -0.39 28.59
C LEU A 28 18.04 0.99 28.19
N ALA A 29 17.21 2.04 28.25
CA ALA A 29 17.64 3.43 28.05
C ALA A 29 18.63 3.89 29.13
N GLY A 30 18.36 3.52 30.40
CA GLY A 30 19.25 3.79 31.53
C GLY A 30 20.62 3.12 31.40
N ASN A 31 20.65 1.83 31.01
CA ASN A 31 21.89 1.12 30.74
C ASN A 31 22.73 1.82 29.67
N PHE A 32 22.09 2.25 28.58
CA PHE A 32 22.78 2.99 27.52
C PHE A 32 23.27 4.37 27.98
N ALA A 33 22.45 5.09 28.75
CA ALA A 33 22.82 6.40 29.31
C ALA A 33 24.01 6.32 30.28
N SER A 34 24.15 5.22 31.02
CA SER A 34 25.27 5.01 31.96
C SER A 34 26.65 5.03 31.29
N LEU A 35 26.71 4.81 29.96
CA LEU A 35 27.92 4.87 29.15
C LEU A 35 28.25 6.29 28.65
N GLY A 36 27.47 7.30 29.05
CA GLY A 36 27.64 8.70 28.64
C GLY A 36 27.21 8.99 27.21
N LYS A 37 26.42 8.10 26.59
CA LYS A 37 25.99 8.20 25.18
C LYS A 37 24.65 8.89 24.98
N VAL A 38 23.91 9.13 26.08
CA VAL A 38 22.63 9.83 26.11
C VAL A 38 22.75 11.00 27.09
N SER A 39 22.51 12.23 26.62
CA SER A 39 22.64 13.44 27.45
C SER A 39 21.42 13.73 28.32
N ASP A 40 20.27 13.20 27.93
CA ASP A 40 18.99 13.31 28.63
C ASP A 40 18.21 12.00 28.45
N VAL A 41 18.23 11.17 29.50
CA VAL A 41 17.61 9.84 29.49
C VAL A 41 16.10 9.92 29.62
N ASP A 42 15.57 10.84 30.42
CA ASP A 42 14.13 10.98 30.65
C ASP A 42 13.43 11.43 29.37
N ALA A 43 14.03 12.38 28.64
CA ALA A 43 13.52 12.80 27.34
C ALA A 43 13.59 11.67 26.29
N TYR A 44 14.64 10.84 26.32
CA TYR A 44 14.75 9.70 25.41
C TYR A 44 13.70 8.62 25.71
N VAL A 45 13.48 8.30 26.99
CA VAL A 45 12.42 7.35 27.40
C VAL A 45 11.05 7.87 26.99
N ALA A 46 10.77 9.16 27.21
CA ALA A 46 9.52 9.77 26.75
C ALA A 46 9.34 9.69 25.23
N ALA A 47 10.42 9.82 24.45
CA ALA A 47 10.38 9.65 23.00
C ALA A 47 10.10 8.20 22.58
N LEU A 48 10.68 7.21 23.28
CA LEU A 48 10.38 5.79 23.06
C LEU A 48 8.90 5.49 23.35
N GLU A 49 8.38 5.96 24.48
CA GLU A 49 6.98 5.76 24.85
C GLU A 49 6.01 6.45 23.88
N ALA A 50 6.33 7.68 23.44
CA ALA A 50 5.53 8.38 22.44
C ALA A 50 5.51 7.63 21.10
N ARG A 51 6.63 7.01 20.70
CA ARG A 51 6.69 6.17 19.50
C ARG A 51 5.88 4.90 19.66
N GLU A 52 5.96 4.25 20.82
CA GLU A 52 5.20 3.03 21.13
C GLU A 52 3.69 3.29 21.16
N ALA A 53 3.25 4.44 21.66
CA ALA A 53 1.84 4.83 21.72
C ALA A 53 1.20 5.04 20.33
N GLN A 54 2.00 5.28 19.28
CA GLN A 54 1.49 5.36 17.90
C GLN A 54 1.13 3.98 17.34
N SER A 55 1.92 2.98 17.68
CA SER A 55 1.73 1.57 17.31
C SER A 55 2.76 0.74 18.06
N THR A 56 2.34 -0.43 18.53
CA THR A 56 3.21 -1.44 19.13
C THR A 56 4.47 -1.68 18.28
N THR A 57 5.60 -1.85 18.96
CA THR A 57 6.86 -2.31 18.34
C THR A 57 7.12 -3.80 18.58
N GLY A 58 6.15 -4.52 19.15
CA GLY A 58 6.13 -5.97 19.23
C GLY A 58 5.80 -6.56 17.86
N VAL A 59 6.83 -7.02 17.15
CA VAL A 59 6.70 -7.50 15.76
C VAL A 59 6.11 -8.91 15.67
N GLY A 60 6.02 -9.62 16.79
CA GLY A 60 5.60 -11.02 16.88
C GLY A 60 6.78 -11.97 17.03
N ASP A 61 6.50 -13.26 17.16
CA ASP A 61 7.48 -14.31 17.42
C ASP A 61 8.36 -13.99 18.64
N GLU A 62 7.78 -13.49 19.72
CA GLU A 62 8.48 -13.14 20.97
C GLU A 62 9.54 -12.03 20.81
N ILE A 63 9.43 -11.16 19.79
CA ILE A 63 10.40 -10.10 19.49
C ILE A 63 9.75 -8.71 19.61
N ALA A 64 10.47 -7.77 20.22
CA ALA A 64 10.14 -6.35 20.23
C ALA A 64 11.33 -5.50 19.77
N ILE A 65 11.07 -4.45 18.99
CA ILE A 65 12.10 -3.56 18.45
C ILE A 65 11.75 -2.10 18.76
N PRO A 66 11.77 -1.69 20.04
CA PRO A 66 11.50 -0.30 20.40
C PRO A 66 12.58 0.62 19.84
N HIS A 67 12.18 1.74 19.27
CA HIS A 67 13.11 2.64 18.60
C HIS A 67 12.66 4.10 18.71
N ALA A 68 13.60 5.03 18.82
CA ALA A 68 13.31 6.45 18.70
C ALA A 68 14.52 7.22 18.16
N GLN A 69 14.23 8.29 17.41
CA GLN A 69 15.22 9.31 17.08
C GLN A 69 15.10 10.45 18.09
N HIS A 70 16.22 10.87 18.67
CA HIS A 70 16.22 11.94 19.66
C HIS A 70 17.52 12.74 19.68
N GLU A 71 17.45 14.04 19.97
CA GLU A 71 18.60 14.95 20.02
C GLU A 71 19.57 14.62 21.17
N SER A 72 19.08 13.95 22.22
CA SER A 72 19.92 13.55 23.35
C SER A 72 20.87 12.39 23.05
N ILE A 73 20.73 11.74 21.90
CA ILE A 73 21.54 10.58 21.50
C ILE A 73 22.74 11.06 20.69
N THR A 74 23.94 10.70 21.16
CA THR A 74 25.20 11.14 20.52
C THR A 74 25.69 10.18 19.43
N GLU A 75 25.26 8.92 19.46
CA GLU A 75 25.69 7.87 18.55
C GLU A 75 24.58 6.83 18.35
N ALA A 76 24.44 6.31 17.13
CA ALA A 76 23.46 5.28 16.83
C ALA A 76 23.87 3.94 17.47
N ALA A 77 22.93 3.27 18.13
CA ALA A 77 23.22 2.08 18.91
C ALA A 77 22.02 1.11 18.95
N ILE A 78 22.33 -0.17 19.15
CA ILE A 78 21.39 -1.23 19.46
C ILE A 78 21.73 -1.79 20.83
N VAL A 79 20.74 -1.81 21.71
CA VAL A 79 20.85 -2.36 23.06
C VAL A 79 19.90 -3.55 23.16
N PHE A 80 20.48 -4.71 23.44
CA PHE A 80 19.74 -5.97 23.49
C PHE A 80 19.32 -6.32 24.92
N GLY A 81 18.08 -6.72 25.07
CA GLY A 81 17.49 -7.24 26.30
C GLY A 81 16.86 -8.62 26.07
N ARG A 82 17.02 -9.56 27.00
CA ARG A 82 16.32 -10.86 26.96
C ARG A 82 15.56 -11.12 28.25
N SER A 83 14.28 -11.46 28.14
CA SER A 83 13.42 -11.92 29.22
C SER A 83 13.10 -13.41 29.07
N GLU A 84 13.34 -14.20 30.12
CA GLU A 84 13.01 -15.64 30.11
C GLU A 84 11.49 -15.88 30.13
N GLN A 85 10.75 -15.07 30.89
CA GLN A 85 9.30 -15.20 31.06
C GLN A 85 8.53 -14.54 29.91
N GLY A 86 9.18 -13.64 29.17
CA GLY A 86 8.52 -12.74 28.23
C GLY A 86 7.87 -11.55 28.93
N ILE A 87 7.73 -10.45 28.21
CA ILE A 87 7.12 -9.20 28.69
C ILE A 87 5.92 -8.91 27.79
N GLU A 88 4.77 -8.65 28.38
CA GLU A 88 3.58 -8.25 27.62
C GLU A 88 3.91 -6.97 26.83
N TRP A 89 3.91 -7.09 25.50
CA TRP A 89 4.34 -6.02 24.61
C TRP A 89 3.24 -5.57 23.66
N GLU A 90 2.02 -6.12 23.78
CA GLU A 90 0.94 -5.91 22.81
C GLU A 90 1.42 -6.26 21.39
N SER A 91 2.16 -7.36 21.25
CA SER A 91 2.70 -7.82 19.97
C SER A 91 1.58 -8.12 18.98
N PHE A 92 1.83 -7.97 17.68
CA PHE A 92 0.82 -8.22 16.64
C PHE A 92 0.24 -9.64 16.64
N ASP A 93 0.99 -10.63 17.13
CA ASP A 93 0.57 -12.02 17.29
C ASP A 93 0.02 -12.35 18.69
N GLY A 94 -0.02 -11.36 19.59
CA GLY A 94 -0.44 -11.52 20.98
C GLY A 94 0.56 -12.27 21.88
N GLN A 95 1.77 -12.59 21.41
CA GLN A 95 2.78 -13.26 22.24
C GLN A 95 3.63 -12.24 23.02
N PRO A 96 4.01 -12.56 24.28
CA PRO A 96 4.92 -11.71 25.05
C PRO A 96 6.32 -11.70 24.42
N ALA A 97 6.98 -10.54 24.43
CA ALA A 97 8.31 -10.37 23.86
C ALA A 97 9.39 -10.89 24.83
N LYS A 98 10.23 -11.82 24.35
CA LYS A 98 11.41 -12.32 25.05
C LYS A 98 12.69 -11.67 24.58
N LEU A 99 12.78 -11.25 23.32
CA LEU A 99 13.96 -10.64 22.72
C LEU A 99 13.65 -9.18 22.39
N ILE A 100 14.30 -8.24 23.07
CA ILE A 100 14.06 -6.81 22.95
C ILE A 100 15.30 -6.15 22.34
N PHE A 101 15.13 -5.46 21.22
CA PHE A 101 16.20 -4.76 20.51
C PHE A 101 15.89 -3.26 20.51
N MET A 102 16.36 -2.56 21.53
CA MET A 102 16.18 -1.11 21.62
C MET A 102 17.15 -0.40 20.67
N ILE A 103 16.63 0.38 19.73
CA ILE A 103 17.45 1.13 18.77
C ILE A 103 17.42 2.63 19.10
N ALA A 104 18.58 3.17 19.44
CA ALA A 104 18.81 4.59 19.66
C ALA A 104 19.42 5.23 18.40
N ALA A 105 18.88 6.36 17.95
CA ALA A 105 19.43 7.11 16.82
C ALA A 105 19.46 8.63 17.07
N PRO A 106 20.56 9.34 16.73
CA PRO A 106 20.61 10.80 16.79
C PRO A 106 19.56 11.46 15.88
N ALA A 107 19.02 12.60 16.32
CA ALA A 107 18.13 13.42 15.48
C ALA A 107 18.86 13.89 14.20
N GLY A 108 18.19 13.78 13.05
CA GLY A 108 18.74 14.20 11.75
C GLY A 108 19.69 13.19 11.09
N GLY A 109 19.95 12.03 11.71
CA GLY A 109 20.60 10.91 11.04
C GLY A 109 19.73 10.44 9.87
N GLY A 110 20.29 10.43 8.66
CA GLY A 110 19.63 9.91 7.45
C GLY A 110 19.16 8.46 7.64
N GLY A 111 18.48 7.88 6.65
CA GLY A 111 17.83 6.55 6.71
C GLY A 111 18.69 5.33 7.12
N GLU A 112 19.90 5.51 7.64
CA GLU A 112 20.75 4.55 8.33
C GLU A 112 20.01 3.79 9.44
N HIS A 113 19.15 4.47 10.21
CA HIS A 113 18.29 3.81 11.22
C HIS A 113 17.33 2.79 10.59
N LEU A 114 16.72 3.14 9.46
CA LEU A 114 15.84 2.24 8.71
C LEU A 114 16.60 1.08 8.08
N GLN A 115 17.86 1.29 7.66
CA GLN A 115 18.73 0.21 7.19
C GLN A 115 19.14 -0.74 8.31
N ALA A 116 19.43 -0.23 9.51
CA ALA A 116 19.71 -1.05 10.69
C ALA A 116 18.49 -1.90 11.08
N LEU A 117 17.29 -1.30 11.07
CA LEU A 117 16.03 -2.00 11.28
C LEU A 117 15.81 -3.14 10.26
N ALA A 118 15.99 -2.86 8.97
CA ALA A 118 15.80 -3.87 7.92
C ALA A 118 16.78 -5.05 8.05
N LYS A 119 18.05 -4.78 8.37
CA LYS A 119 19.06 -5.82 8.60
C LYS A 119 18.77 -6.63 9.87
N LEU A 120 18.44 -5.94 10.96
CA LEU A 120 18.10 -6.56 12.24
C LEU A 120 16.91 -7.52 12.05
N SER A 121 15.84 -7.03 11.42
CA SER A 121 14.67 -7.84 11.10
C SER A 121 15.03 -9.06 10.24
N SER A 122 15.89 -8.89 9.22
CA SER A 122 16.34 -10.01 8.38
C SER A 122 17.07 -11.12 9.15
N VAL A 123 17.91 -10.77 10.13
CA VAL A 123 18.60 -11.78 10.96
C VAL A 123 17.62 -12.45 11.91
N LEU A 124 16.71 -11.68 12.50
CA LEU A 124 15.72 -12.16 13.45
C LEU A 124 14.66 -13.10 12.84
N MET A 125 14.44 -13.02 11.53
CA MET A 125 13.60 -13.96 10.79
C MET A 125 14.23 -15.35 10.62
N ASN A 126 15.52 -15.54 10.97
CA ASN A 126 16.17 -16.84 10.93
C ASN A 126 15.88 -17.63 12.23
N PRO A 127 15.19 -18.79 12.19
CA PRO A 127 14.89 -19.58 13.38
C PRO A 127 16.14 -20.04 14.14
N GLU A 128 17.25 -20.31 13.44
CA GLU A 128 18.52 -20.69 14.07
C GLU A 128 19.15 -19.49 14.79
N ALA A 129 19.05 -18.29 14.22
CA ALA A 129 19.51 -17.07 14.88
C ALA A 129 18.67 -16.79 16.13
N LYS A 130 17.34 -16.89 16.03
CA LYS A 130 16.44 -16.73 17.19
C LYS A 130 16.73 -17.75 18.29
N ALA A 131 16.87 -19.03 17.93
CA ALA A 131 17.20 -20.09 18.88
C ALA A 131 18.56 -19.84 19.55
N ALA A 132 19.56 -19.40 18.78
CA ALA A 132 20.87 -19.03 19.32
C ALA A 132 20.79 -17.82 20.25
N LEU A 133 19.99 -16.80 19.94
CA LEU A 133 19.77 -15.63 20.80
C LEU A 133 19.05 -15.99 22.11
N LEU A 134 18.10 -16.93 22.06
CA LEU A 134 17.45 -17.45 23.27
C LEU A 134 18.39 -18.27 24.16
N GLN A 135 19.46 -18.84 23.60
CA GLN A 135 20.44 -19.66 24.32
C GLN A 135 21.74 -18.92 24.68
N ALA A 136 22.01 -17.77 24.06
CA ALA A 136 23.25 -17.02 24.24
C ALA A 136 23.54 -16.74 25.73
N GLY A 137 24.71 -17.13 26.21
CA GLY A 137 25.14 -16.94 27.60
C GLY A 137 25.84 -15.61 27.85
N SER A 138 26.25 -14.90 26.79
CA SER A 138 27.07 -13.68 26.88
C SER A 138 26.74 -12.65 25.79
N ALA A 139 27.07 -11.38 26.03
CA ALA A 139 26.90 -10.30 25.05
C ALA A 139 27.78 -10.52 23.80
N ASP A 140 28.93 -11.17 23.97
CA ASP A 140 29.79 -11.58 22.87
C ASP A 140 29.09 -12.62 21.99
N GLU A 141 28.46 -13.65 22.58
CA GLU A 141 27.69 -14.64 21.82
C GLU A 141 26.53 -14.01 21.05
N VAL A 142 25.82 -13.04 21.63
CA VAL A 142 24.77 -12.29 20.92
C VAL A 142 25.34 -11.61 19.67
N VAL A 143 26.46 -10.90 19.80
CA VAL A 143 27.10 -10.23 18.67
C VAL A 143 27.63 -11.23 17.64
N GLU A 144 28.17 -12.37 18.06
CA GLU A 144 28.63 -13.43 17.14
C GLU A 144 27.47 -14.06 16.35
N VAL A 145 26.28 -14.21 16.95
CA VAL A 145 25.08 -14.61 16.20
C VAL A 145 24.83 -13.60 15.08
N PHE A 146 24.81 -12.30 15.36
CA PHE A 146 24.60 -11.30 14.32
C PHE A 146 25.71 -11.29 13.26
N LYS A 147 26.98 -11.48 13.63
CA LYS A 147 28.07 -11.60 12.65
C LYS A 147 27.91 -12.81 11.74
N LYS A 148 27.50 -13.96 12.29
CA LYS A 148 27.27 -15.20 11.54
C LYS A 148 26.15 -15.04 10.51
N PHE A 149 25.08 -14.32 10.87
CA PHE A 149 23.89 -14.20 10.04
C PHE A 149 23.79 -12.88 9.24
N GLU A 150 24.67 -11.89 9.48
CA GLU A 150 24.72 -10.64 8.71
C GLU A 150 25.59 -10.72 7.45
N ALA A 151 26.62 -11.58 7.42
CA ALA A 151 27.48 -11.71 6.25
C ALA A 151 26.66 -12.14 5.01
N PRO A 152 26.94 -11.61 3.80
CA PRO A 152 26.50 -12.28 2.59
C PRO A 152 27.04 -13.70 2.68
N GLN A 153 26.19 -14.71 2.58
CA GLN A 153 26.64 -16.06 2.31
C GLN A 153 27.29 -16.04 0.92
N GLU A 154 28.57 -15.71 0.86
CA GLU A 154 29.44 -16.19 -0.20
C GLU A 154 29.46 -17.71 -0.06
N GLU A 155 29.15 -18.38 -1.17
CA GLU A 155 29.12 -19.82 -1.34
C GLU A 155 30.42 -20.44 -0.78
N ALA A 156 30.35 -20.98 0.44
CA ALA A 156 31.32 -21.91 0.94
C ALA A 156 30.74 -23.32 0.70
N VAL A 157 31.15 -23.89 -0.43
CA VAL A 157 31.04 -25.31 -0.71
C VAL A 157 31.88 -26.04 0.34
N GLU A 158 31.22 -26.70 1.31
CA GLU A 158 31.84 -27.80 2.03
C GLU A 158 30.94 -29.03 1.91
N GLU A 159 31.49 -30.04 1.24
CA GLU A 159 30.98 -31.38 1.11
C GLU A 159 30.84 -32.02 2.50
N VAL A 160 29.63 -32.48 2.83
CA VAL A 160 29.47 -33.67 3.65
C VAL A 160 28.46 -34.58 2.96
N THR A 161 29.01 -35.63 2.37
CA THR A 161 28.31 -36.78 1.81
C THR A 161 27.53 -37.53 2.89
N GLU A 162 26.23 -37.70 2.70
CA GLU A 162 25.53 -38.95 3.03
C GLU A 162 24.33 -39.14 2.07
N GLU A 163 24.39 -40.22 1.29
CA GLU A 163 23.40 -40.73 0.33
C GLU A 163 22.07 -41.13 1.02
N ALA A 164 20.87 -41.18 0.43
CA ALA A 164 20.30 -40.76 -0.85
C ALA A 164 18.76 -40.92 -0.77
N THR A 165 17.99 -39.99 -1.37
CA THR A 165 16.75 -40.21 -2.17
C THR A 165 16.38 -38.89 -2.88
N PRO A 166 15.66 -38.91 -4.02
CA PRO A 166 15.87 -37.97 -5.13
C PRO A 166 15.37 -36.52 -4.92
N SER A 167 16.30 -35.59 -5.15
CA SER A 167 16.24 -34.17 -5.57
C SER A 167 14.90 -33.41 -5.50
N ASN A 168 14.84 -32.45 -4.56
CA ASN A 168 13.86 -31.35 -4.51
C ASN A 168 14.51 -29.96 -4.80
N GLU A 169 15.76 -29.92 -5.27
CA GLU A 169 16.52 -28.67 -5.48
C GLU A 169 16.16 -27.89 -6.77
N ASP A 170 15.44 -28.51 -7.72
CA ASP A 170 15.08 -27.88 -9.00
C ASP A 170 13.77 -27.07 -8.96
N VAL A 171 13.04 -27.10 -7.84
CA VAL A 171 11.74 -26.42 -7.72
C VAL A 171 11.95 -24.97 -7.23
N TYR A 172 11.82 -24.02 -8.15
CA TYR A 172 11.90 -22.59 -7.87
C TYR A 172 10.54 -21.91 -8.07
N VAL A 173 9.89 -21.56 -6.97
CA VAL A 173 8.59 -20.88 -6.97
C VAL A 173 8.81 -19.37 -6.91
N LEU A 174 8.12 -18.62 -7.77
CA LEU A 174 8.04 -17.17 -7.62
C LEU A 174 6.67 -16.79 -7.10
N ALA A 175 6.59 -15.65 -6.41
CA ALA A 175 5.30 -15.06 -6.10
C ALA A 175 5.29 -13.53 -6.25
N VAL A 176 4.10 -12.97 -6.44
CA VAL A 176 3.82 -11.53 -6.42
C VAL A 176 2.66 -11.30 -5.46
N THR A 177 2.83 -10.40 -4.48
CA THR A 177 1.76 -10.01 -3.56
C THR A 177 1.38 -8.54 -3.75
N ALA A 178 0.09 -8.22 -3.76
CA ALA A 178 -0.35 -6.85 -4.05
C ALA A 178 -1.73 -6.50 -3.47
N CYS A 179 -1.79 -5.74 -2.37
CA CYS A 179 -3.03 -5.21 -1.81
C CYS A 179 -3.20 -3.71 -2.15
N PRO A 180 -4.42 -3.21 -2.48
CA PRO A 180 -4.66 -1.79 -2.78
C PRO A 180 -4.18 -0.83 -1.70
N THR A 181 -4.37 -1.21 -0.42
CA THR A 181 -3.89 -0.41 0.71
C THR A 181 -2.45 -0.66 1.03
N GLY A 182 -1.80 -1.71 0.50
CA GLY A 182 -0.34 -1.90 0.51
C GLY A 182 0.41 -1.81 1.86
N ILE A 183 -0.29 -1.86 3.00
CA ILE A 183 0.30 -1.71 4.36
C ILE A 183 0.52 -3.05 5.04
N ALA A 184 -0.53 -3.86 5.25
CA ALA A 184 -0.41 -5.11 6.02
C ALA A 184 -0.48 -6.36 5.14
N HIS A 185 -1.60 -6.56 4.43
CA HIS A 185 -1.87 -7.82 3.72
C HIS A 185 -0.82 -8.16 2.66
N THR A 186 -0.21 -7.18 1.98
CA THR A 186 0.86 -7.42 1.00
C THR A 186 2.07 -8.11 1.63
N PHE A 187 2.52 -7.62 2.79
CA PHE A 187 3.70 -8.13 3.47
C PHE A 187 3.39 -9.42 4.24
N MET A 188 2.19 -9.51 4.84
CA MET A 188 1.72 -10.75 5.46
C MET A 188 1.65 -11.90 4.46
N ALA A 189 1.12 -11.65 3.25
CA ALA A 189 1.09 -12.67 2.19
C ALA A 189 2.51 -13.02 1.71
N GLU A 190 3.42 -12.05 1.61
CA GLU A 190 4.82 -12.32 1.28
C GLU A 190 5.45 -13.27 2.30
N GLU A 191 5.27 -12.96 3.57
CA GLU A 191 5.83 -13.72 4.67
C GLU A 191 5.25 -15.14 4.73
N LYS A 192 3.93 -15.28 4.63
CA LYS A 192 3.27 -16.59 4.67
C LYS A 192 3.69 -17.48 3.50
N LEU A 193 3.79 -16.93 2.29
CA LEU A 193 4.29 -17.68 1.13
C LEU A 193 5.76 -18.08 1.30
N LYS A 194 6.62 -17.19 1.85
CA LYS A 194 8.01 -17.53 2.16
C LYS A 194 8.12 -18.63 3.22
N GLN A 195 7.32 -18.54 4.28
CA GLN A 195 7.25 -19.54 5.34
C GLN A 195 6.82 -20.91 4.77
N ALA A 196 5.77 -20.95 3.96
CA ALA A 196 5.28 -22.16 3.29
C ALA A 196 6.32 -22.78 2.34
N GLY A 197 6.97 -21.96 1.51
CA GLY A 197 8.07 -22.39 0.63
C GLY A 197 9.22 -23.01 1.41
N LYS A 198 9.66 -22.34 2.48
CA LYS A 198 10.74 -22.83 3.35
C LYS A 198 10.35 -24.12 4.07
N ALA A 199 9.14 -24.22 4.61
CA ALA A 199 8.64 -25.40 5.30
C ALA A 199 8.56 -26.63 4.38
N ALA A 200 8.25 -26.41 3.10
CA ALA A 200 8.19 -27.46 2.08
C ALA A 200 9.55 -27.73 1.40
N GLY A 201 10.61 -27.01 1.75
CA GLY A 201 11.96 -27.18 1.18
C GLY A 201 12.14 -26.61 -0.23
N TYR A 202 11.25 -25.72 -0.69
CA TYR A 202 11.33 -25.10 -2.01
C TYR A 202 12.01 -23.73 -1.96
N LYS A 203 12.79 -23.42 -3.00
CA LYS A 203 13.30 -22.07 -3.18
C LYS A 203 12.13 -21.17 -3.60
N ILE A 204 11.87 -20.12 -2.82
CA ILE A 204 10.80 -19.16 -3.14
C ILE A 204 11.31 -17.72 -3.11
N LYS A 205 10.95 -16.93 -4.12
CA LYS A 205 11.17 -15.49 -4.15
C LYS A 205 9.85 -14.76 -4.36
N VAL A 206 9.59 -13.77 -3.53
CA VAL A 206 8.32 -13.03 -3.53
C VAL A 206 8.58 -11.56 -3.79
N GLU A 207 7.88 -10.99 -4.77
CA GLU A 207 7.86 -9.55 -5.06
C GLU A 207 6.64 -8.92 -4.38
N THR A 208 6.86 -7.82 -3.66
CA THR A 208 5.79 -7.06 -3.01
C THR A 208 5.42 -5.81 -3.79
N ASN A 209 4.14 -5.55 -3.92
CA ASN A 209 3.60 -4.33 -4.54
C ASN A 209 2.80 -3.54 -3.49
N GLY A 210 3.50 -2.94 -2.52
CA GLY A 210 2.93 -2.20 -1.37
C GLY A 210 2.71 -0.70 -1.64
N GLN A 211 2.39 0.08 -0.60
CA GLN A 211 2.30 1.55 -0.71
C GLN A 211 3.66 2.19 -1.00
N SER A 212 4.73 1.61 -0.44
CA SER A 212 6.12 2.06 -0.64
C SER A 212 6.69 1.72 -2.02
N GLY A 213 5.86 1.22 -2.94
CA GLY A 213 6.27 0.79 -4.27
C GLY A 213 6.54 -0.72 -4.37
N ILE A 214 7.36 -1.10 -5.35
CA ILE A 214 7.68 -2.50 -5.65
C ILE A 214 8.97 -2.90 -4.91
N GLY A 215 8.86 -3.85 -3.98
CA GLY A 215 9.98 -4.48 -3.29
C GLY A 215 10.33 -5.83 -3.90
N ASN A 216 11.61 -6.23 -3.82
CA ASN A 216 12.08 -7.56 -4.24
C ASN A 216 11.72 -7.95 -5.69
N ARG A 217 11.74 -6.96 -6.61
CA ARG A 217 11.29 -7.13 -7.99
C ARG A 217 11.88 -8.38 -8.66
N LEU A 218 11.01 -9.18 -9.28
CA LEU A 218 11.41 -10.39 -10.01
C LEU A 218 12.17 -10.01 -11.28
N THR A 219 13.35 -10.57 -11.46
CA THR A 219 14.17 -10.34 -12.66
C THR A 219 13.74 -11.28 -13.80
N LYS A 220 14.23 -11.04 -15.02
CA LYS A 220 13.96 -11.92 -16.15
C LYS A 220 14.55 -13.32 -15.95
N GLU A 221 15.70 -13.37 -15.29
CA GLU A 221 16.42 -14.60 -14.93
C GLU A 221 15.72 -15.38 -13.82
N ASP A 222 15.01 -14.69 -12.92
CA ASP A 222 14.13 -15.36 -11.97
C ASP A 222 12.99 -16.04 -12.70
N ILE A 223 12.28 -15.27 -13.55
CA ILE A 223 11.08 -15.73 -14.24
C ILE A 223 11.41 -16.90 -15.18
N SER A 224 12.53 -16.84 -15.91
CA SER A 224 12.93 -17.91 -16.83
C SER A 224 13.22 -19.23 -16.13
N ARG A 225 13.73 -19.20 -14.90
CA ARG A 225 14.04 -20.38 -14.08
C ARG A 225 12.89 -20.86 -13.21
N ALA A 226 11.83 -20.07 -13.08
CA ALA A 226 10.69 -20.41 -12.25
C ALA A 226 9.96 -21.66 -12.78
N THR A 227 9.65 -22.57 -11.86
CA THR A 227 8.78 -23.74 -12.06
C THR A 227 7.34 -23.29 -12.23
N ALA A 228 6.86 -22.40 -11.35
CA ALA A 228 5.57 -21.73 -11.45
C ALA A 228 5.59 -20.41 -10.67
N ILE A 229 4.57 -19.57 -10.90
CA ILE A 229 4.47 -18.23 -10.33
C ILE A 229 3.11 -18.07 -9.62
N ILE A 230 3.12 -17.64 -8.37
CA ILE A 230 1.90 -17.36 -7.59
C ILE A 230 1.65 -15.84 -7.61
N VAL A 231 0.52 -15.40 -8.13
CA VAL A 231 0.10 -14.01 -8.11
C VAL A 231 -1.04 -13.86 -7.12
N ALA A 232 -0.73 -13.49 -5.88
CA ALA A 232 -1.70 -13.23 -4.82
C ALA A 232 -1.97 -11.71 -4.74
N ALA A 233 -2.92 -11.22 -5.54
CA ALA A 233 -3.10 -9.80 -5.79
C ALA A 233 -4.57 -9.36 -5.81
N ASP A 234 -4.91 -8.33 -5.04
CA ASP A 234 -6.20 -7.62 -5.05
C ASP A 234 -6.13 -6.29 -5.83
N LYS A 235 -4.95 -5.93 -6.37
CA LYS A 235 -4.73 -4.81 -7.30
C LYS A 235 -3.99 -5.27 -8.55
N GLN A 236 -3.94 -4.39 -9.55
CA GLN A 236 -3.23 -4.67 -10.80
C GLN A 236 -1.72 -4.86 -10.58
N VAL A 237 -1.16 -5.91 -11.19
CA VAL A 237 0.28 -6.22 -11.22
C VAL A 237 0.76 -6.42 -12.66
N GLU A 238 2.07 -6.29 -12.89
CA GLU A 238 2.65 -6.44 -14.22
C GLU A 238 2.73 -7.92 -14.63
N MET A 239 1.70 -8.40 -15.33
CA MET A 239 1.55 -9.81 -15.73
C MET A 239 2.25 -10.17 -17.04
N ALA A 240 2.42 -9.21 -17.95
CA ALA A 240 2.97 -9.47 -19.30
C ALA A 240 4.35 -10.15 -19.30
N ARG A 241 5.13 -9.96 -18.23
CA ARG A 241 6.45 -10.57 -18.06
C ARG A 241 6.41 -12.07 -17.72
N PHE A 242 5.25 -12.63 -17.41
CA PHE A 242 5.05 -14.04 -17.05
C PHE A 242 4.53 -14.89 -18.22
N ASP A 243 4.57 -14.36 -19.45
CA ASP A 243 4.20 -15.08 -20.67
C ASP A 243 4.92 -16.43 -20.80
N GLY A 244 4.18 -17.48 -21.12
CA GLY A 244 4.67 -18.85 -21.29
C GLY A 244 5.00 -19.58 -19.98
N LYS A 245 4.62 -19.04 -18.81
CA LYS A 245 4.89 -19.67 -17.50
C LYS A 245 3.61 -20.21 -16.85
N PRO A 246 3.69 -21.28 -16.03
CA PRO A 246 2.56 -21.69 -15.18
C PRO A 246 2.31 -20.63 -14.12
N VAL A 247 1.11 -20.05 -14.08
CA VAL A 247 0.76 -18.97 -13.14
C VAL A 247 -0.52 -19.28 -12.38
N ILE A 248 -0.45 -19.25 -11.05
CA ILE A 248 -1.60 -19.36 -10.14
C ILE A 248 -2.02 -17.95 -9.76
N ILE A 249 -3.27 -17.56 -10.02
CA ILE A 249 -3.78 -16.22 -9.72
C ILE A 249 -4.82 -16.30 -8.61
N THR A 250 -4.63 -15.55 -7.54
CA THR A 250 -5.49 -15.60 -6.35
C THR A 250 -5.55 -14.27 -5.61
N LYS A 251 -6.37 -14.18 -4.57
CA LYS A 251 -6.50 -12.97 -3.73
C LYS A 251 -5.34 -12.85 -2.75
N VAL A 252 -5.02 -11.64 -2.29
CA VAL A 252 -3.94 -11.48 -1.29
C VAL A 252 -4.27 -12.25 -0.01
N ALA A 253 -5.55 -12.29 0.38
CA ALA A 253 -6.02 -13.05 1.53
C ALA A 253 -5.75 -14.56 1.42
N ASP A 254 -5.80 -15.14 0.21
CA ASP A 254 -5.46 -16.56 0.01
C ASP A 254 -3.95 -16.78 0.14
N GLY A 255 -3.12 -15.81 -0.28
CA GLY A 255 -1.68 -15.81 -0.01
C GLY A 255 -1.32 -15.81 1.48
N ILE A 256 -2.24 -15.40 2.36
CA ILE A 256 -2.09 -15.44 3.82
C ILE A 256 -2.60 -16.77 4.38
N ASN A 257 -3.84 -17.14 4.01
CA ASN A 257 -4.58 -18.23 4.67
C ASN A 257 -4.37 -19.61 4.03
N LYS A 258 -3.87 -19.66 2.79
CA LYS A 258 -3.69 -20.88 2.00
C LYS A 258 -2.28 -20.99 1.41
N ALA A 259 -1.30 -20.38 2.08
CA ALA A 259 0.07 -20.30 1.57
C ALA A 259 0.67 -21.69 1.29
N ASP A 260 0.48 -22.66 2.19
CA ASP A 260 0.97 -24.03 2.03
C ASP A 260 0.39 -24.73 0.80
N GLU A 261 -0.92 -24.55 0.56
CA GLU A 261 -1.61 -25.11 -0.61
C GLU A 261 -1.09 -24.48 -1.91
N LEU A 262 -0.97 -23.15 -1.95
CA LEU A 262 -0.52 -22.40 -3.12
C LEU A 262 0.93 -22.76 -3.49
N VAL A 263 1.81 -22.86 -2.50
CA VAL A 263 3.20 -23.29 -2.70
C VAL A 263 3.26 -24.74 -3.19
N ALA A 264 2.48 -25.65 -2.61
CA ALA A 264 2.45 -27.05 -3.04
C ALA A 264 1.92 -27.22 -4.48
N ARG A 265 0.91 -26.43 -4.87
CA ARG A 265 0.41 -26.39 -6.25
C ARG A 265 1.47 -25.84 -7.20
N ALA A 266 2.12 -24.73 -6.84
CA ALA A 266 3.17 -24.11 -7.64
C ALA A 266 4.37 -25.05 -7.84
N ALA A 267 4.77 -25.78 -6.80
CA ALA A 267 5.86 -26.74 -6.85
C ALA A 267 5.63 -27.87 -7.85
N LYS A 268 4.37 -28.26 -8.06
CA LYS A 268 3.97 -29.29 -9.03
C LYS A 268 3.72 -28.73 -10.43
N ALA A 269 3.92 -27.42 -10.64
CA ALA A 269 3.48 -26.70 -11.83
C ALA A 269 1.99 -26.93 -12.16
N ASP A 270 1.16 -27.13 -11.14
CA ASP A 270 -0.28 -27.37 -11.27
C ASP A 270 -1.05 -26.05 -11.43
N ALA A 271 -0.83 -25.42 -12.59
CA ALA A 271 -1.37 -24.12 -12.96
C ALA A 271 -1.48 -23.98 -14.49
N PRO A 272 -2.44 -23.20 -15.01
CA PRO A 272 -2.50 -22.89 -16.43
C PRO A 272 -1.27 -22.10 -16.89
N ILE A 273 -0.82 -22.35 -18.12
CA ILE A 273 0.24 -21.56 -18.77
C ILE A 273 -0.35 -20.22 -19.17
N TYR A 274 0.20 -19.14 -18.64
CA TYR A 274 -0.23 -17.79 -18.93
C TYR A 274 0.33 -17.30 -20.27
N HIS A 275 -0.50 -16.71 -21.13
CA HIS A 275 -0.06 -16.11 -22.41
C HIS A 275 -0.40 -14.63 -22.52
N ALA A 276 0.63 -13.79 -22.65
CA ALA A 276 0.54 -12.34 -22.81
C ALA A 276 0.15 -12.00 -24.26
N GLY A 277 -1.15 -12.06 -24.56
CA GLY A 277 -1.69 -11.62 -25.85
C GLY A 277 -3.04 -12.26 -26.20
N GLU A 278 -3.24 -13.52 -25.83
CA GLU A 278 -4.54 -14.22 -25.96
C GLU A 278 -5.42 -14.00 -24.73
N ASP A 279 -4.83 -13.58 -23.61
CA ASP A 279 -5.53 -13.38 -22.34
C ASP A 279 -4.99 -12.16 -21.57
N ALA A 280 -4.83 -11.02 -22.26
CA ALA A 280 -4.54 -9.70 -21.64
C ALA A 280 -5.74 -9.13 -20.83
N GLY A 281 -6.53 -10.04 -20.25
CA GLY A 281 -7.64 -9.87 -19.34
C GLY A 281 -7.71 -10.95 -18.25
N ALA A 282 -6.76 -11.91 -18.19
CA ALA A 282 -6.72 -12.92 -17.13
C ALA A 282 -6.12 -12.35 -15.83
N THR A 283 -6.86 -11.41 -15.22
CA THR A 283 -7.10 -11.47 -13.78
C THR A 283 -8.41 -12.20 -13.58
N ASP A 284 -8.38 -13.52 -13.70
CA ASP A 284 -9.29 -14.45 -13.02
C ASP A 284 -8.78 -15.85 -13.33
N GLU A 285 -8.20 -16.53 -12.33
CA GLU A 285 -8.66 -17.91 -12.17
C GLU A 285 -10.18 -17.77 -12.07
N SER A 286 -10.89 -18.36 -13.03
CA SER A 286 -12.29 -18.62 -12.92
C SER A 286 -12.54 -19.43 -11.64
N VAL A 287 -12.68 -18.72 -10.52
CA VAL A 287 -13.63 -19.16 -9.50
C VAL A 287 -14.95 -19.10 -10.23
N GLU A 288 -15.45 -20.26 -10.67
CA GLU A 288 -16.82 -20.39 -11.14
C GLU A 288 -17.73 -19.61 -10.16
N GLY A 289 -18.24 -18.46 -10.62
CA GLY A 289 -19.21 -17.66 -9.88
C GLY A 289 -18.74 -16.38 -9.18
N GLU A 290 -17.68 -15.67 -9.58
CA GLU A 290 -17.57 -14.25 -9.15
C GLU A 290 -18.76 -13.45 -9.70
N SER A 291 -19.63 -13.00 -8.79
CA SER A 291 -20.79 -12.17 -9.10
C SER A 291 -20.36 -10.88 -9.82
N LEU A 292 -21.07 -10.52 -10.90
CA LEU A 292 -20.92 -9.24 -11.61
C LEU A 292 -20.89 -8.03 -10.67
N GLY A 293 -21.62 -8.10 -9.54
CA GLY A 293 -21.62 -7.06 -8.52
C GLY A 293 -20.29 -6.92 -7.78
N ARG A 294 -19.59 -8.04 -7.55
CA ARG A 294 -18.27 -8.04 -6.89
C ARG A 294 -17.19 -7.44 -7.80
N GLN A 295 -17.23 -7.76 -9.10
CA GLN A 295 -16.33 -7.16 -10.10
C GLN A 295 -16.59 -5.66 -10.24
N PHE A 296 -17.86 -5.23 -10.39
CA PHE A 296 -18.23 -3.82 -10.43
C PHE A 296 -17.71 -3.06 -9.20
N TYR A 297 -17.92 -3.63 -8.02
CA TYR A 297 -17.45 -3.08 -6.76
C TYR A 297 -15.92 -2.97 -6.69
N LYS A 298 -15.17 -3.98 -7.17
CA LYS A 298 -13.70 -3.95 -7.21
C LYS A 298 -13.19 -2.77 -8.05
N HIS A 299 -13.74 -2.56 -9.24
CA HIS A 299 -13.37 -1.44 -10.12
C HIS A 299 -13.71 -0.08 -9.48
N LEU A 300 -14.91 0.03 -8.91
CA LEU A 300 -15.33 1.23 -8.18
C LEU A 300 -14.37 1.56 -7.04
N MET A 301 -14.00 0.55 -6.25
CA MET A 301 -13.11 0.74 -5.10
C MET A 301 -11.69 1.09 -5.48
N ASN A 302 -11.22 0.63 -6.65
CA ASN A 302 -9.94 1.09 -7.19
C ASN A 302 -9.97 2.60 -7.46
N GLY A 303 -11.04 3.10 -8.12
CA GLY A 303 -11.24 4.52 -8.35
C GLY A 303 -11.29 5.35 -7.06
N VAL A 304 -12.18 4.97 -6.15
CA VAL A 304 -12.38 5.70 -4.88
C VAL A 304 -11.10 5.74 -4.04
N SER A 305 -10.34 4.64 -3.98
CA SER A 305 -9.13 4.59 -3.16
C SER A 305 -8.02 5.50 -3.68
N HIS A 306 -7.92 5.70 -5.00
CA HIS A 306 -6.96 6.63 -5.60
C HIS A 306 -7.45 8.08 -5.62
N MET A 307 -8.77 8.29 -5.57
CA MET A 307 -9.40 9.60 -5.45
C MET A 307 -9.25 10.19 -4.04
N LEU A 308 -9.39 9.36 -2.99
CA LEU A 308 -9.49 9.81 -1.60
C LEU A 308 -8.31 10.69 -1.13
N PRO A 309 -7.03 10.38 -1.43
CA PRO A 309 -5.91 11.23 -1.02
C PRO A 309 -6.00 12.67 -1.54
N PHE A 310 -6.55 12.87 -2.75
CA PHE A 310 -6.73 14.21 -3.33
C PHE A 310 -7.84 14.99 -2.62
N VAL A 311 -8.91 14.31 -2.21
CA VAL A 311 -10.00 14.89 -1.41
C VAL A 311 -9.48 15.32 -0.04
N VAL A 312 -8.72 14.45 0.63
CA VAL A 312 -8.15 14.72 1.95
C VAL A 312 -7.19 15.90 1.88
N ALA A 313 -6.22 15.87 0.95
CA ALA A 313 -5.26 16.95 0.78
C ALA A 313 -5.95 18.28 0.44
N GLY A 314 -6.89 18.25 -0.51
CA GLY A 314 -7.64 19.44 -0.92
C GLY A 314 -8.50 20.02 0.20
N GLY A 315 -9.25 19.17 0.90
CA GLY A 315 -10.14 19.56 1.99
C GLY A 315 -9.39 20.15 3.18
N ILE A 316 -8.27 19.53 3.59
CA ILE A 316 -7.44 20.04 4.69
C ILE A 316 -6.85 21.41 4.32
N LEU A 317 -6.32 21.58 3.10
CA LEU A 317 -5.80 22.88 2.67
C LEU A 317 -6.90 23.95 2.66
N ILE A 318 -8.09 23.64 2.14
CA ILE A 318 -9.23 24.55 2.20
C ILE A 318 -9.56 24.91 3.67
N ALA A 319 -9.60 23.93 4.57
CA ALA A 319 -9.88 24.19 5.98
C ALA A 319 -8.82 25.07 6.66
N VAL A 320 -7.53 24.84 6.36
CA VAL A 320 -6.42 25.67 6.87
C VAL A 320 -6.53 27.11 6.40
N SER A 321 -7.02 27.34 5.17
CA SER A 321 -7.21 28.70 4.67
C SER A 321 -8.19 29.53 5.52
N PHE A 322 -9.11 28.87 6.23
CA PHE A 322 -10.12 29.54 7.07
C PHE A 322 -9.58 30.04 8.40
N PHE A 323 -8.32 29.75 8.78
CA PHE A 323 -7.72 30.24 10.03
C PHE A 323 -7.61 31.77 10.07
N TRP A 324 -7.56 32.42 8.91
CA TRP A 324 -7.56 33.88 8.79
C TRP A 324 -8.96 34.49 8.73
N GLY A 325 -10.00 33.66 8.64
CA GLY A 325 -11.39 34.02 8.44
C GLY A 325 -12.00 33.19 7.31
N ILE A 326 -13.28 32.85 7.43
CA ILE A 326 -13.98 31.93 6.51
C ILE A 326 -14.10 32.46 5.07
N THR A 327 -13.93 33.77 4.85
CA THR A 327 -13.98 34.43 3.54
C THR A 327 -12.68 35.15 3.18
N SER A 328 -11.64 35.06 4.02
CA SER A 328 -10.39 35.80 3.85
C SER A 328 -9.55 35.36 2.64
N PHE A 329 -9.93 34.26 2.00
CA PHE A 329 -9.36 33.83 0.71
C PHE A 329 -9.90 34.64 -0.49
N ASP A 330 -11.01 35.36 -0.34
CA ASP A 330 -11.61 36.16 -1.42
C ASP A 330 -10.94 37.54 -1.49
N VAL A 331 -10.39 37.86 -2.65
CA VAL A 331 -9.72 39.15 -2.95
C VAL A 331 -10.66 40.35 -2.77
N LYS A 332 -11.98 40.12 -2.81
CA LYS A 332 -13.00 41.16 -2.61
C LYS A 332 -13.41 41.33 -1.16
N ASP A 333 -13.00 40.45 -0.26
CA ASP A 333 -13.38 40.51 1.15
C ASP A 333 -12.51 41.52 1.93
N PRO A 334 -13.09 42.35 2.82
CA PRO A 334 -12.32 43.28 3.65
C PRO A 334 -11.25 42.62 4.53
N SER A 335 -11.41 41.34 4.86
CA SER A 335 -10.46 40.52 5.63
C SER A 335 -9.44 39.77 4.76
N TYR A 336 -9.33 40.14 3.47
CA TYR A 336 -8.47 39.46 2.51
C TYR A 336 -7.05 39.21 3.03
N ASN A 337 -6.62 37.96 2.88
CA ASN A 337 -5.29 37.50 3.22
C ASN A 337 -4.67 36.71 2.04
N PRO A 338 -3.54 37.17 1.48
CA PRO A 338 -2.88 36.49 0.35
C PRO A 338 -2.45 35.05 0.64
N ILE A 339 -2.10 34.74 1.90
CA ILE A 339 -1.70 33.38 2.31
C ILE A 339 -2.94 32.48 2.33
N ALA A 340 -4.06 32.97 2.86
CA ALA A 340 -5.33 32.25 2.83
C ALA A 340 -5.77 31.96 1.39
N GLU A 341 -5.68 32.93 0.49
CA GLU A 341 -5.99 32.73 -0.94
C GLU A 341 -5.10 31.65 -1.57
N ALA A 342 -3.78 31.73 -1.36
CA ALA A 342 -2.83 30.76 -1.93
C ALA A 342 -3.14 29.34 -1.47
N ILE A 343 -3.35 29.13 -0.16
CA ILE A 343 -3.67 27.83 0.42
C ILE A 343 -5.03 27.33 -0.10
N PHE A 344 -6.04 28.20 -0.14
CA PHE A 344 -7.37 27.87 -0.64
C PHE A 344 -7.32 27.42 -2.10
N ARG A 345 -6.60 28.15 -2.96
CA ARG A 345 -6.44 27.80 -4.39
C ARG A 345 -5.71 26.48 -4.57
N MET A 346 -4.63 26.23 -3.83
CA MET A 346 -3.95 24.92 -3.85
C MET A 346 -4.89 23.80 -3.42
N GLY A 347 -5.67 24.01 -2.37
CA GLY A 347 -6.68 23.05 -1.91
C GLY A 347 -7.75 22.79 -2.96
N LYS A 348 -8.29 23.83 -3.60
CA LYS A 348 -9.28 23.71 -4.68
C LYS A 348 -8.73 22.96 -5.90
N LEU A 349 -7.47 23.18 -6.28
CA LEU A 349 -6.83 22.46 -7.38
C LEU A 349 -6.68 20.97 -7.05
N ALA A 350 -6.19 20.63 -5.85
CA ALA A 350 -6.09 19.24 -5.40
C ALA A 350 -7.47 18.57 -5.37
N PHE A 351 -8.48 19.25 -4.83
CA PHE A 351 -9.85 18.76 -4.77
C PHE A 351 -10.46 18.55 -6.16
N ALA A 352 -10.14 19.40 -7.13
CA ALA A 352 -10.63 19.30 -8.49
C ALA A 352 -10.14 18.03 -9.22
N MET A 353 -9.00 17.47 -8.81
CA MET A 353 -8.46 16.21 -9.34
C MET A 353 -9.26 14.98 -8.89
N MET A 354 -10.21 15.13 -7.96
CA MET A 354 -11.07 14.05 -7.49
C MET A 354 -11.76 13.29 -8.65
N LEU A 355 -12.42 14.00 -9.57
CA LEU A 355 -13.17 13.37 -10.65
C LEU A 355 -12.28 12.69 -11.70
N PRO A 356 -11.19 13.32 -12.20
CA PRO A 356 -10.22 12.64 -13.05
C PRO A 356 -9.64 11.38 -12.40
N MET A 357 -9.23 11.45 -11.12
CA MET A 357 -8.65 10.32 -10.41
C MET A 357 -9.64 9.17 -10.26
N LEU A 358 -10.90 9.45 -9.90
CA LEU A 358 -11.93 8.44 -9.80
C LEU A 358 -12.13 7.70 -11.14
N ALA A 359 -12.40 8.45 -12.21
CA ALA A 359 -12.72 7.88 -13.52
C ALA A 359 -11.51 7.18 -14.14
N GLY A 360 -10.32 7.77 -14.03
CA GLY A 360 -9.06 7.22 -14.53
C GLY A 360 -8.73 5.87 -13.91
N PHE A 361 -8.81 5.74 -12.59
CA PHE A 361 -8.45 4.49 -11.92
C PHE A 361 -9.54 3.41 -12.02
N ILE A 362 -10.82 3.76 -12.20
CA ILE A 362 -11.84 2.78 -12.63
C ILE A 362 -11.48 2.27 -14.03
N GLY A 363 -11.26 3.17 -15.00
CA GLY A 363 -10.91 2.80 -16.37
C GLY A 363 -9.62 1.97 -16.45
N GLN A 364 -8.61 2.33 -15.66
CA GLN A 364 -7.37 1.56 -15.55
C GLN A 364 -7.60 0.15 -15.04
N SER A 365 -8.44 -0.02 -14.02
CA SER A 365 -8.70 -1.34 -13.46
C SER A 365 -9.45 -2.28 -14.42
N MET A 366 -10.08 -1.74 -15.46
CA MET A 366 -10.79 -2.51 -16.50
C MET A 366 -9.95 -2.72 -17.77
N ALA A 367 -9.08 -1.77 -18.10
CA ALA A 367 -8.43 -1.71 -19.42
C ALA A 367 -6.99 -1.16 -19.39
N ASP A 368 -6.30 -1.28 -18.26
CA ASP A 368 -4.90 -0.91 -18.04
C ASP A 368 -4.57 0.54 -18.42
N ARG A 369 -3.35 0.78 -18.91
CA ARG A 369 -2.85 2.12 -19.29
C ARG A 369 -3.75 2.84 -20.32
N PRO A 370 -4.28 2.18 -21.38
CA PRO A 370 -5.23 2.83 -22.27
C PRO A 370 -6.51 3.27 -21.56
N GLY A 371 -7.06 2.43 -20.69
CA GLY A 371 -8.24 2.75 -19.89
C GLY A 371 -8.02 3.92 -18.94
N LEU A 372 -6.82 4.05 -18.39
CA LEU A 372 -6.42 5.17 -17.53
C LEU A 372 -6.56 6.53 -18.22
N VAL A 373 -6.01 6.67 -19.44
CA VAL A 373 -6.04 7.94 -20.19
C VAL A 373 -7.46 8.32 -20.56
N VAL A 374 -8.24 7.37 -21.08
CA VAL A 374 -9.63 7.59 -21.47
C VAL A 374 -10.50 7.93 -20.26
N GLY A 375 -10.30 7.22 -19.14
CA GLY A 375 -11.00 7.47 -17.88
C GLY A 375 -10.67 8.84 -17.29
N PHE A 376 -9.38 9.22 -17.24
CA PHE A 376 -8.96 10.53 -16.74
C PHE A 376 -9.65 11.67 -17.50
N MET A 377 -9.61 11.60 -18.82
CA MET A 377 -10.28 12.59 -19.67
C MET A 377 -11.80 12.54 -19.49
N GLY A 378 -12.39 11.37 -19.30
CA GLY A 378 -13.79 11.23 -18.93
C GLY A 378 -14.16 11.96 -17.63
N GLY A 379 -13.31 11.87 -16.59
CA GLY A 379 -13.48 12.64 -15.35
C GLY A 379 -13.34 14.15 -15.55
N VAL A 380 -12.43 14.59 -16.41
CA VAL A 380 -12.32 16.02 -16.82
C VAL A 380 -13.59 16.44 -17.58
N PHE A 381 -14.08 15.64 -18.51
CA PHE A 381 -15.30 15.91 -19.27
C PHE A 381 -16.57 15.84 -18.45
N ALA A 382 -16.54 15.31 -17.22
CA ALA A 382 -17.66 15.39 -16.29
C ALA A 382 -17.77 16.79 -15.67
N ASN A 383 -16.64 17.51 -15.53
CA ASN A 383 -16.58 18.90 -15.11
C ASN A 383 -15.39 19.65 -15.75
N PRO A 384 -15.50 20.10 -17.02
CA PRO A 384 -14.43 20.77 -17.75
C PRO A 384 -13.94 22.06 -17.09
N ALA A 385 -14.77 22.70 -16.26
CA ALA A 385 -14.43 23.91 -15.52
C ALA A 385 -13.26 23.72 -14.54
N VAL A 386 -12.85 22.47 -14.26
CA VAL A 386 -11.59 22.16 -13.56
C VAL A 386 -10.37 22.72 -14.29
N LEU A 387 -10.43 22.81 -15.62
CA LEU A 387 -9.39 23.42 -16.46
C LEU A 387 -9.87 24.79 -16.93
N THR A 388 -9.24 25.84 -16.41
CA THR A 388 -9.68 27.25 -16.59
C THR A 388 -9.83 27.69 -18.04
N ASP A 389 -9.03 27.13 -18.95
CA ASP A 389 -9.08 27.44 -20.39
C ASP A 389 -10.38 26.97 -21.06
N PHE A 390 -11.12 26.05 -20.45
CA PHE A 390 -12.37 25.50 -20.97
C PHE A 390 -13.62 26.10 -20.29
N ALA A 391 -13.44 27.04 -19.36
CA ALA A 391 -14.52 27.70 -18.64
C ALA A 391 -15.05 28.97 -19.35
N THR A 392 -14.35 29.47 -20.37
CA THR A 392 -14.54 30.85 -20.87
C THR A 392 -15.01 30.96 -22.33
N GLY A 393 -15.27 29.85 -23.04
CA GLY A 393 -15.88 29.87 -24.37
C GLY A 393 -15.97 28.51 -25.09
N GLY A 394 -16.85 28.40 -26.10
CA GLY A 394 -16.97 27.24 -26.98
C GLY A 394 -17.95 26.15 -26.52
N VAL A 395 -17.88 24.97 -27.16
CA VAL A 395 -18.81 23.82 -26.94
C VAL A 395 -18.83 23.34 -25.48
N PHE A 396 -17.79 23.66 -24.70
CA PHE A 396 -17.66 23.31 -23.29
C PHE A 396 -18.11 24.42 -22.32
N ALA A 397 -18.40 25.63 -22.81
CA ALA A 397 -18.79 26.78 -21.99
C ALA A 397 -20.26 27.18 -22.17
N GLU A 398 -20.81 27.09 -23.38
CA GLU A 398 -22.21 27.43 -23.66
C GLU A 398 -23.11 26.18 -23.60
N GLY A 399 -24.07 26.16 -22.67
CA GLY A 399 -25.06 25.07 -22.56
C GLY A 399 -24.54 23.75 -21.99
N TYR A 400 -23.27 23.69 -21.58
CA TYR A 400 -22.69 22.52 -20.95
C TYR A 400 -23.28 22.31 -19.54
N VAL A 401 -23.81 21.12 -19.27
CA VAL A 401 -24.32 20.73 -17.94
C VAL A 401 -23.27 19.85 -17.27
N SER A 402 -22.75 20.28 -16.12
CA SER A 402 -21.84 19.45 -15.33
C SER A 402 -22.58 18.25 -14.73
N SER A 403 -22.11 17.06 -15.06
CA SER A 403 -22.58 15.81 -14.46
C SER A 403 -21.89 15.49 -13.12
N GLY A 404 -20.82 16.22 -12.79
CA GLY A 404 -20.09 16.07 -11.54
C GLY A 404 -19.66 14.63 -11.25
N PHE A 405 -19.82 14.21 -9.99
CA PHE A 405 -19.41 12.88 -9.51
C PHE A 405 -20.07 11.72 -10.25
N LEU A 406 -21.38 11.80 -10.52
CA LEU A 406 -22.12 10.73 -11.20
C LEU A 406 -21.63 10.53 -12.64
N GLY A 407 -21.38 11.61 -13.37
CA GLY A 407 -20.81 11.51 -14.71
C GLY A 407 -19.40 10.95 -14.71
N ALA A 408 -18.55 11.33 -13.76
CA ALA A 408 -17.21 10.77 -13.63
C ALA A 408 -17.23 9.27 -13.31
N LEU A 409 -18.17 8.83 -12.46
CA LEU A 409 -18.39 7.42 -12.17
C LEU A 409 -18.75 6.63 -13.45
N VAL A 410 -19.74 7.12 -14.20
CA VAL A 410 -20.15 6.51 -15.48
C VAL A 410 -19.00 6.51 -16.48
N ALA A 411 -18.27 7.63 -16.60
CA ALA A 411 -17.12 7.76 -17.48
C ALA A 411 -16.01 6.74 -17.16
N GLY A 412 -15.77 6.45 -15.88
CA GLY A 412 -14.80 5.44 -15.46
C GLY A 412 -15.11 4.05 -16.02
N PHE A 413 -16.36 3.61 -15.93
CA PHE A 413 -16.77 2.31 -16.49
C PHE A 413 -16.87 2.34 -18.02
N LEU A 414 -17.33 3.45 -18.60
CA LEU A 414 -17.35 3.65 -20.06
C LEU A 414 -15.95 3.56 -20.65
N ALA A 415 -14.91 4.03 -19.96
CA ALA A 415 -13.54 3.93 -20.43
C ALA A 415 -13.12 2.48 -20.70
N GLY A 416 -13.47 1.55 -19.82
CA GLY A 416 -13.21 0.12 -20.02
C GLY A 416 -13.94 -0.42 -21.26
N GLY A 417 -15.23 -0.08 -21.41
CA GLY A 417 -16.03 -0.47 -22.58
C GLY A 417 -15.52 0.11 -23.90
N ILE A 418 -15.09 1.37 -23.91
CA ILE A 418 -14.51 2.03 -25.07
C ILE A 418 -13.21 1.33 -25.50
N ILE A 419 -12.32 1.00 -24.55
CA ILE A 419 -11.09 0.28 -24.88
C ILE A 419 -11.39 -1.12 -25.40
N ALA A 420 -12.36 -1.84 -24.82
CA ALA A 420 -12.77 -3.15 -25.33
C ALA A 420 -13.27 -3.06 -26.78
N PHE A 421 -14.10 -2.05 -27.08
CA PHE A 421 -14.55 -1.76 -28.44
C PHE A 421 -13.39 -1.45 -29.38
N LEU A 422 -12.42 -0.62 -28.97
CA LEU A 422 -11.28 -0.27 -29.80
C LEU A 422 -10.33 -1.46 -30.03
N LYS A 423 -10.14 -2.33 -29.03
CA LYS A 423 -9.40 -3.60 -29.19
C LYS A 423 -10.05 -4.47 -30.26
N TRP A 424 -11.38 -4.60 -30.22
CA TRP A 424 -12.14 -5.31 -31.24
C TRP A 424 -12.05 -4.64 -32.62
N ALA A 425 -12.25 -3.32 -32.70
CA ALA A 425 -12.27 -2.56 -33.95
C ALA A 425 -10.91 -2.55 -34.68
N PHE A 426 -9.80 -2.63 -33.94
CA PHE A 426 -8.45 -2.69 -34.47
C PHE A 426 -7.82 -4.10 -34.42
N SER A 427 -8.62 -5.15 -34.23
CA SER A 427 -8.13 -6.53 -34.22
C SER A 427 -7.50 -6.97 -35.55
N TRP A 428 -7.93 -6.38 -36.67
CA TRP A 428 -7.45 -6.71 -38.02
C TRP A 428 -6.04 -6.19 -38.36
N LEU A 429 -5.43 -5.36 -37.51
CA LEU A 429 -4.12 -4.73 -37.80
C LEU A 429 -2.97 -5.76 -37.73
N PRO A 430 -2.02 -5.77 -38.69
CA PRO A 430 -0.92 -6.73 -38.73
C PRO A 430 0.11 -6.54 -37.59
N LYS A 431 0.81 -7.62 -37.21
CA LYS A 431 1.75 -7.70 -36.07
C LYS A 431 2.75 -6.52 -35.93
N PRO A 432 3.37 -5.98 -37.00
CA PRO A 432 4.28 -4.84 -36.88
C PRO A 432 3.62 -3.55 -36.35
N LEU A 433 2.29 -3.44 -36.43
CA LEU A 433 1.51 -2.28 -36.01
C LEU A 433 0.82 -2.49 -34.65
N GLU A 434 1.03 -3.63 -33.97
CA GLU A 434 0.39 -3.86 -32.67
C GLU A 434 0.85 -2.87 -31.59
N GLY A 435 2.12 -2.46 -31.60
CA GLY A 435 2.62 -1.43 -30.69
C GLY A 435 1.97 -0.06 -30.88
N LEU A 436 1.44 0.22 -32.08
CA LEU A 436 0.73 1.48 -32.38
C LEU A 436 -0.62 1.56 -31.66
N LYS A 437 -1.26 0.41 -31.40
CA LYS A 437 -2.61 0.34 -30.82
C LYS A 437 -2.67 1.01 -29.43
N PRO A 438 -1.92 0.56 -28.40
CA PRO A 438 -2.00 1.15 -27.07
C PRO A 438 -1.30 2.50 -26.93
N ILE A 439 -0.31 2.81 -27.79
CA ILE A 439 0.45 4.05 -27.70
C ILE A 439 -0.29 5.21 -28.37
N PHE A 440 -0.99 4.97 -29.48
CA PHE A 440 -1.58 6.02 -30.29
C PHE A 440 -3.07 5.82 -30.54
N LEU A 441 -3.49 4.67 -31.09
CA LEU A 441 -4.88 4.50 -31.53
C LEU A 441 -5.87 4.52 -30.36
N PHE A 442 -5.59 3.76 -29.31
CA PHE A 442 -6.49 3.68 -28.16
C PHE A 442 -6.62 5.02 -27.40
N PRO A 443 -5.52 5.73 -27.09
CA PRO A 443 -5.65 7.05 -26.46
C PRO A 443 -6.39 8.06 -27.34
N VAL A 444 -6.05 8.17 -28.63
CA VAL A 444 -6.64 9.19 -29.52
C VAL A 444 -8.12 8.93 -29.75
N PHE A 445 -8.48 7.73 -30.22
CA PHE A 445 -9.87 7.42 -30.49
C PHE A 445 -10.68 7.23 -29.21
N GLY A 446 -10.05 6.74 -28.14
CA GLY A 446 -10.71 6.56 -26.85
C GLY A 446 -11.12 7.88 -26.22
N VAL A 447 -10.21 8.87 -26.18
CA VAL A 447 -10.54 10.21 -25.67
C VAL A 447 -11.57 10.91 -26.56
N LEU A 448 -11.47 10.77 -27.89
CA LEU A 448 -12.46 11.33 -28.81
C LEU A 448 -13.87 10.76 -28.57
N ILE A 449 -14.00 9.43 -28.52
CA ILE A 449 -15.28 8.76 -28.27
C ILE A 449 -15.83 9.16 -26.89
N MET A 450 -14.97 9.13 -25.86
CA MET A 450 -15.35 9.55 -24.51
C MET A 450 -15.87 10.99 -24.49
N GLY A 451 -15.15 11.93 -25.13
CA GLY A 451 -15.55 13.33 -25.20
C GLY A 451 -16.90 13.52 -25.87
N LEU A 452 -17.14 12.86 -27.01
CA LEU A 452 -18.42 12.92 -27.72
C LEU A 452 -19.57 12.33 -26.90
N LEU A 453 -19.35 11.18 -26.25
CA LEU A 453 -20.37 10.56 -25.39
C LEU A 453 -20.68 11.43 -24.17
N MET A 454 -19.66 11.96 -23.49
CA MET A 454 -19.86 12.82 -22.33
C MET A 454 -20.63 14.09 -22.71
N LEU A 455 -20.18 14.78 -23.76
CA LEU A 455 -20.80 16.02 -24.22
C LEU A 455 -22.26 15.86 -24.64
N PHE A 456 -22.56 14.87 -25.48
CA PHE A 456 -23.86 14.80 -26.17
C PHE A 456 -24.84 13.80 -25.56
N VAL A 457 -24.38 12.86 -24.73
CA VAL A 457 -25.22 11.74 -24.27
C VAL A 457 -25.28 11.65 -22.75
N ILE A 458 -24.14 11.71 -22.05
CA ILE A 458 -24.09 11.37 -20.62
C ILE A 458 -24.33 12.60 -19.74
N ASN A 459 -23.75 13.75 -20.06
CA ASN A 459 -23.72 14.88 -19.15
C ASN A 459 -25.10 15.49 -18.89
N GLY A 460 -25.95 15.59 -19.91
CA GLY A 460 -27.31 16.09 -19.77
C GLY A 460 -28.14 15.27 -18.75
N PRO A 461 -28.35 13.96 -18.98
CA PRO A 461 -29.08 13.10 -18.05
C PRO A 461 -28.46 13.01 -16.66
N MET A 462 -27.13 12.81 -16.57
CA MET A 462 -26.46 12.68 -15.27
C MET A 462 -26.46 14.00 -14.50
N GLY A 463 -26.31 15.12 -15.19
CA GLY A 463 -26.45 16.45 -14.59
C GLY A 463 -27.86 16.71 -14.07
N ALA A 464 -28.90 16.26 -14.78
CA ALA A 464 -30.28 16.36 -14.30
C ALA A 464 -30.51 15.55 -13.00
N VAL A 465 -29.97 14.33 -12.93
CA VAL A 465 -30.00 13.50 -11.71
C VAL A 465 -29.22 14.18 -10.57
N MET A 466 -28.01 14.66 -10.85
CA MET A 466 -27.16 15.34 -9.86
C MET A 466 -27.85 16.59 -9.30
N ASN A 467 -28.42 17.43 -10.16
CA ASN A 467 -29.20 18.60 -9.75
C ASN A 467 -30.45 18.22 -8.97
N GLY A 468 -31.12 17.12 -9.34
CA GLY A 468 -32.23 16.57 -8.58
C GLY A 468 -31.85 16.16 -7.16
N LEU A 469 -30.70 15.48 -7.00
CA LEU A 469 -30.15 15.11 -5.69
C LEU A 469 -29.77 16.34 -4.86
N ILE A 470 -29.08 17.31 -5.47
CA ILE A 470 -28.72 18.57 -4.80
C ILE A 470 -29.98 19.31 -4.34
N ASN A 471 -30.99 19.43 -5.20
CA ASN A 471 -32.25 20.08 -4.85
C ASN A 471 -33.00 19.31 -3.75
N PHE A 472 -32.98 17.99 -3.77
CA PHE A 472 -33.55 17.18 -2.69
C PHE A 472 -32.86 17.46 -1.36
N LEU A 473 -31.53 17.41 -1.34
CA LEU A 473 -30.70 17.67 -0.16
C LEU A 473 -30.87 19.10 0.38
N ALA A 474 -30.89 20.09 -0.51
CA ALA A 474 -31.09 21.50 -0.15
C ALA A 474 -32.48 21.78 0.46
N ASN A 475 -33.48 20.94 0.15
CA ASN A 475 -34.83 21.05 0.69
C ASN A 475 -35.06 20.21 1.95
N ILE A 476 -34.04 19.50 2.46
CA ILE A 476 -34.15 18.83 3.77
C ILE A 476 -34.27 19.90 4.86
N PRO A 477 -35.32 19.87 5.71
CA PRO A 477 -35.48 20.81 6.81
C PRO A 477 -34.24 20.85 7.70
N ARG A 478 -33.78 22.05 8.05
CA ARG A 478 -32.56 22.27 8.85
C ARG A 478 -32.62 21.57 10.23
N GLU A 479 -33.83 21.37 10.73
CA GLU A 479 -34.14 20.62 11.96
C GLU A 479 -33.72 19.14 11.89
N LEU A 480 -33.69 18.55 10.69
CA LEU A 480 -33.22 17.19 10.45
C LEU A 480 -31.69 17.10 10.27
N GLY A 481 -30.98 18.22 10.27
CA GLY A 481 -29.52 18.24 10.12
C GLY A 481 -28.78 17.45 11.20
N ILE A 482 -29.31 17.42 12.43
CA ILE A 482 -28.76 16.60 13.53
C ILE A 482 -28.92 15.11 13.23
N VAL A 483 -30.07 14.71 12.70
CA VAL A 483 -30.36 13.30 12.34
C VAL A 483 -29.49 12.89 11.15
N LEU A 484 -29.31 13.77 10.16
CA LEU A 484 -28.44 13.53 9.02
C LEU A 484 -26.97 13.41 9.44
N GLY A 485 -26.49 14.31 10.31
CA GLY A 485 -25.14 14.25 10.87
C GLY A 485 -24.89 12.97 11.68
N PHE A 486 -25.88 12.54 12.49
CA PHE A 486 -25.81 11.26 13.20
C PHE A 486 -25.76 10.08 12.23
N LEU A 487 -26.59 10.08 11.18
CA LEU A 487 -26.60 9.01 10.17
C LEU A 487 -25.27 8.91 9.43
N VAL A 488 -24.73 10.04 8.95
CA VAL A 488 -23.43 10.09 8.26
C VAL A 488 -22.31 9.65 9.20
N GLY A 489 -22.27 10.16 10.44
CA GLY A 489 -21.28 9.74 11.44
C GLY A 489 -21.38 8.24 11.78
N ALA A 490 -22.61 7.71 11.92
CA ALA A 490 -22.83 6.29 12.13
C ALA A 490 -22.31 5.47 10.93
N MET A 491 -22.63 5.86 9.70
CA MET A 491 -22.11 5.21 8.49
C MET A 491 -20.57 5.26 8.41
N MET A 492 -19.94 6.35 8.86
CA MET A 492 -18.48 6.44 8.96
C MET A 492 -17.90 5.47 10.00
N SER A 493 -18.64 5.08 11.02
CA SER A 493 -18.18 4.14 12.05
C SER A 493 -18.41 2.65 11.73
N ILE A 494 -19.27 2.32 10.75
CA ILE A 494 -19.74 0.94 10.51
C ILE A 494 -18.64 -0.04 10.13
N ASP A 495 -17.73 0.33 9.24
CA ASP A 495 -16.73 -0.58 8.67
C ASP A 495 -15.30 -0.06 8.77
N MET A 496 -15.04 0.88 9.70
CA MET A 496 -13.72 1.42 10.06
C MET A 496 -12.77 1.65 8.86
N GLY A 497 -13.27 2.29 7.81
CA GLY A 497 -12.52 2.58 6.58
C GLY A 497 -12.89 1.71 5.37
N GLY A 498 -13.91 0.86 5.52
CA GLY A 498 -14.54 0.13 4.43
C GLY A 498 -15.43 1.01 3.52
N PRO A 499 -16.22 0.39 2.63
CA PRO A 499 -17.02 1.09 1.62
C PRO A 499 -18.07 2.04 2.17
N ILE A 500 -18.72 1.66 3.27
CA ILE A 500 -19.79 2.45 3.90
C ILE A 500 -19.16 3.69 4.52
N ASN A 501 -18.01 3.53 5.19
CA ASN A 501 -17.22 4.66 5.66
C ASN A 501 -16.79 5.57 4.51
N LYS A 502 -16.22 5.02 3.43
CA LYS A 502 -15.76 5.82 2.27
C LYS A 502 -16.90 6.58 1.60
N ALA A 503 -18.06 5.93 1.42
CA ALA A 503 -19.23 6.56 0.83
C ALA A 503 -19.79 7.67 1.74
N ALA A 504 -19.87 7.43 3.04
CA ALA A 504 -20.32 8.42 4.01
C ALA A 504 -19.33 9.59 4.14
N TYR A 505 -18.03 9.34 4.11
CA TYR A 505 -16.98 10.35 4.12
C TYR A 505 -17.08 11.26 2.89
N VAL A 506 -17.19 10.69 1.69
CA VAL A 506 -17.36 11.48 0.45
C VAL A 506 -18.65 12.28 0.49
N THR A 507 -19.73 11.70 0.99
CA THR A 507 -21.03 12.39 1.14
C THR A 507 -20.94 13.55 2.14
N GLY A 508 -20.33 13.32 3.31
CA GLY A 508 -20.19 14.33 4.36
C GLY A 508 -19.14 15.42 4.07
N THR A 509 -18.25 15.21 3.10
CA THR A 509 -17.31 16.25 2.63
C THR A 509 -17.86 17.04 1.44
N ALA A 510 -18.83 16.48 0.71
CA ALA A 510 -19.49 17.14 -0.42
C ALA A 510 -20.74 17.95 -0.03
N LEU A 511 -21.41 17.55 1.07
CA LEU A 511 -22.46 18.30 1.77
C LEU A 511 -21.84 19.34 2.71
#